data_AF-A0A6G0QZ23-F1
#
_entry.id   AF-A0A6G0QZ23-F1
#
_cell.length_a   1.000
_cell.length_b   1.000
_cell.length_c   1.000
_cell.angle_alpha   90.00
_cell.angle_beta   90.00
_cell.angle_gamma   90.00
#
_symmetry.space_group_name_H-M   'P 1'
#
loop_
_entity.id
_entity.type
_entity.pdbx_description
1 polymer ?
#
loop_
_entity_poly.entity_id
_entity_poly.type
_entity_poly.pdbx_seq_one_letter_code
_entity_poly.pdbx_strand_id
1 'polypeptide(L)'
;MEVSVVRPMPPKSSGASSVGVTLGGELGNDPPSTSYRNSEYTSDRASAYADRTSDYGRDTMTMSQRQTEMKLMAMDPNEGSPPERVQDYKGRIRTWRGLILMCVIIGGAAAIITACALKASDDAATRQANYENKAEERRKINDGLTDDQVIISDDGQVGNPKSYPDMGCELPDYQSKNGQIFAVSKNGTEVPVGIKGVNWFGMETGLAIPFGLWENMDNGTSVYEIAAFLARNKFNSIRLPVCIKNILNNTPPEKTLINVNTNRAINITSYMAALETIVEALGYRHITVMISLHTLDTKKSGGAWYSDELDVTEDQFLEAVDILTKNLCSSKYWNIIGLDLKNEPYQCSWGGKAPDWQEGSTKIGNRMLEGCPNWLAFVEGIGSGGTVTVGSRTAPYYDWWGAGLEDAGANPTKLTVSNKLVWAPHYYNTGVYPAWYLYASTGTVGASGAFSSYVELDDEELRSNVETTMDIMFGYLLGVDTNSAMVMGEFAGLYAKDAHPKLTTKRTTDYTIEVMLKAGYAGGYMWSLNPESAYQYNPADTYGTFTEGLLEDDWLTPNKVFLEGMAALNDVKDLKMFPCFPQEVSSSSSSG
;
A
#
# COMPACT_ATOMS: atom_id res chain seq x y z
N MET A 1 -7.46 -1.82 14.36
CA MET A 1 -6.26 -1.41 15.11
C MET A 1 -6.09 0.06 14.82
N GLU A 2 -6.40 0.93 15.78
CA GLU A 2 -6.44 2.39 15.53
C GLU A 2 -5.01 2.95 15.62
N VAL A 3 -4.49 3.50 14.52
CA VAL A 3 -3.30 4.35 14.56
C VAL A 3 -3.79 5.75 14.87
N SER A 4 -3.66 6.10 16.14
CA SER A 4 -4.16 7.36 16.65
C SER A 4 -3.18 8.48 16.35
N VAL A 5 -3.62 9.52 15.64
CA VAL A 5 -2.87 10.78 15.49
C VAL A 5 -3.00 11.62 16.78
N VAL A 6 -3.11 10.98 17.96
CA VAL A 6 -3.08 11.67 19.25
C VAL A 6 -1.68 12.22 19.45
N ARG A 7 -1.53 13.50 19.14
CA ARG A 7 -0.30 14.24 19.39
C ARG A 7 -0.39 14.85 20.80
N PRO A 8 0.52 14.50 21.73
CA PRO A 8 0.54 15.10 23.06
C PRO A 8 0.53 16.62 22.99
N MET A 9 -0.24 17.22 23.90
CA MET A 9 -0.33 18.67 24.07
C MET A 9 1.08 19.28 24.18
N PRO A 10 1.34 20.44 23.55
CA PRO A 10 2.57 21.17 23.83
C PRO A 10 2.65 21.44 25.33
N PRO A 11 3.84 21.28 25.96
CA PRO A 11 4.00 21.56 27.36
C PRO A 11 3.58 23.01 27.63
N LYS A 12 2.80 23.23 28.70
CA LYS A 12 2.53 24.60 29.17
C LYS A 12 3.85 25.34 29.29
N SER A 13 3.96 26.52 28.68
CA SER A 13 5.09 27.42 28.91
C SER A 13 5.16 27.73 30.41
N SER A 14 5.96 26.97 31.15
CA SER A 14 6.01 27.09 32.60
C SER A 14 6.91 28.26 32.96
N GLY A 15 6.30 29.37 33.38
CA GLY A 15 6.97 30.33 34.23
C GLY A 15 7.33 29.70 35.59
N ALA A 16 8.57 29.93 36.00
CA ALA A 16 9.15 29.92 37.35
C ALA A 16 8.43 29.16 38.50
N SER A 17 9.08 28.06 38.93
CA SER A 17 9.35 27.59 40.31
C SER A 17 8.32 27.76 41.45
N SER A 18 7.98 26.64 42.12
CA SER A 18 8.18 26.47 43.58
C SER A 18 8.01 25.02 44.05
N VAL A 19 8.85 24.65 45.03
CA VAL A 19 9.07 23.37 45.73
C VAL A 19 7.86 22.90 46.57
N GLY A 20 7.67 21.57 46.72
CA GLY A 20 6.75 21.02 47.73
C GLY A 20 6.64 19.48 47.84
N VAL A 21 7.57 18.87 48.58
CA VAL A 21 7.44 17.74 49.53
C VAL A 21 6.69 16.45 49.15
N THR A 22 7.46 15.36 49.11
CA THR A 22 7.09 13.94 49.17
C THR A 22 6.66 13.52 50.58
N LEU A 23 5.58 12.72 50.71
CA LEU A 23 5.41 11.67 51.75
C LEU A 23 4.39 10.62 51.25
N GLY A 24 4.73 9.35 51.48
CA GLY A 24 4.14 8.18 50.81
C GLY A 24 2.84 7.62 51.39
N GLY A 25 2.29 6.66 50.64
CA GLY A 25 1.20 5.79 51.04
C GLY A 25 1.12 4.58 50.09
N GLU A 26 1.41 3.40 50.62
CA GLU A 26 1.22 2.09 49.99
C GLU A 26 -0.25 1.87 49.65
N LEU A 27 -0.56 1.36 48.45
CA LEU A 27 -1.69 0.47 48.21
C LEU A 27 -1.39 -0.41 46.99
N GLY A 28 -1.27 -1.71 47.23
CA GLY A 28 -1.15 -2.73 46.19
C GLY A 28 -2.44 -2.92 45.40
N ASN A 29 -2.29 -3.44 44.19
CA ASN A 29 -3.20 -4.40 43.56
C ASN A 29 -2.62 -4.83 42.21
N ASP A 30 -2.18 -6.10 42.14
CA ASP A 30 -1.88 -6.81 40.91
C ASP A 30 -3.16 -7.05 40.09
N PRO A 31 -3.12 -6.95 38.75
CA PRO A 31 -4.18 -7.46 37.89
C PRO A 31 -4.04 -8.97 37.63
N PRO A 32 -5.15 -9.72 37.51
CA PRO A 32 -5.11 -11.18 37.45
C PRO A 32 -4.67 -11.72 36.09
N SER A 33 -3.87 -12.78 36.16
CA SER A 33 -3.45 -13.63 35.05
C SER A 33 -4.57 -14.61 34.65
N THR A 34 -4.95 -14.61 33.38
CA THR A 34 -5.80 -15.65 32.81
C THR A 34 -4.93 -16.73 32.17
N SER A 35 -4.75 -17.82 32.91
CA SER A 35 -4.19 -19.08 32.44
C SER A 35 -5.31 -19.94 31.85
N TYR A 36 -5.20 -20.31 30.57
CA TYR A 36 -6.00 -21.41 30.03
C TYR A 36 -5.22 -22.71 30.22
N ARG A 37 -5.72 -23.52 31.15
CA ARG A 37 -5.29 -24.89 31.41
C ARG A 37 -5.78 -25.82 30.31
N ASN A 38 -4.85 -26.68 29.86
CA ASN A 38 -5.11 -27.95 29.21
C ASN A 38 -6.02 -28.83 30.07
N SER A 39 -6.96 -29.53 29.43
CA SER A 39 -7.58 -30.73 29.97
C SER A 39 -7.55 -31.82 28.91
N GLU A 40 -6.60 -32.74 29.07
CA GLU A 40 -6.70 -34.11 28.57
C GLU A 40 -7.74 -34.87 29.40
N TYR A 41 -8.56 -35.68 28.73
CA TYR A 41 -9.13 -36.89 29.29
C TYR A 41 -9.07 -37.99 28.22
N THR A 42 -8.14 -38.92 28.45
CA THR A 42 -8.18 -40.33 28.04
C THR A 42 -9.21 -41.05 28.94
N SER A 43 -9.75 -42.25 28.72
CA SER A 43 -9.33 -43.43 27.97
C SER A 43 -10.51 -44.43 27.84
N ASP A 44 -10.27 -45.47 27.01
CA ASP A 44 -10.70 -46.87 27.17
C ASP A 44 -12.13 -47.35 26.83
N ARG A 45 -12.19 -48.13 25.74
CA ARG A 45 -12.55 -49.57 25.71
C ARG A 45 -12.62 -50.03 24.24
N ALA A 46 -12.29 -51.23 23.82
CA ALA A 46 -11.50 -52.36 24.30
C ALA A 46 -11.44 -53.33 23.11
N SER A 47 -10.31 -54.01 22.95
CA SER A 47 -10.03 -55.05 21.94
C SER A 47 -10.92 -56.29 22.07
N ALA A 48 -11.17 -56.99 20.96
CA ALA A 48 -10.95 -58.44 20.77
C ALA A 48 -11.83 -58.98 19.63
N TYR A 49 -11.22 -59.58 18.60
CA TYR A 49 -11.22 -61.04 18.39
C TYR A 49 -10.55 -61.35 17.05
N ALA A 50 -9.50 -62.14 17.14
CA ALA A 50 -8.95 -62.89 16.02
C ALA A 50 -9.68 -64.24 15.89
N ASP A 51 -9.65 -64.73 14.66
CA ASP A 51 -9.61 -66.15 14.29
C ASP A 51 -10.94 -66.94 14.27
N ARG A 52 -11.38 -67.29 13.06
CA ARG A 52 -11.68 -68.69 12.70
C ARG A 52 -11.92 -68.88 11.20
N THR A 53 -11.08 -69.76 10.68
CA THR A 53 -11.19 -70.54 9.45
C THR A 53 -12.45 -71.41 9.38
N SER A 54 -13.01 -71.53 8.17
CA SER A 54 -13.57 -72.75 7.55
C SER A 54 -14.02 -72.34 6.14
N ASP A 55 -13.29 -72.68 5.09
CA ASP A 55 -13.29 -73.99 4.44
C ASP A 55 -14.69 -74.35 3.92
N TYR A 56 -14.93 -74.11 2.63
CA TYR A 56 -15.75 -74.95 1.77
C TYR A 56 -15.45 -74.66 0.29
N GLY A 57 -15.04 -75.71 -0.42
CA GLY A 57 -15.60 -75.97 -1.75
C GLY A 57 -14.83 -75.44 -2.95
N ARG A 58 -13.64 -75.99 -3.18
CA ARG A 58 -13.08 -76.13 -4.52
C ARG A 58 -13.88 -77.24 -5.22
N ASP A 59 -14.82 -76.87 -6.09
CA ASP A 59 -15.38 -77.80 -7.08
C ASP A 59 -15.08 -77.29 -8.50
N THR A 60 -14.06 -77.93 -9.06
CA THR A 60 -13.89 -78.15 -10.49
C THR A 60 -15.13 -78.87 -11.05
N MET A 61 -15.94 -78.15 -11.84
CA MET A 61 -16.76 -78.78 -12.87
C MET A 61 -16.46 -78.14 -14.23
N THR A 62 -15.50 -78.77 -14.88
CA THR A 62 -15.42 -78.94 -16.33
C THR A 62 -16.76 -79.35 -16.95
N MET A 63 -16.91 -78.91 -18.20
CA MET A 63 -17.72 -79.49 -19.28
C MET A 63 -19.23 -79.18 -19.33
N SER A 64 -19.57 -78.60 -20.47
CA SER A 64 -20.71 -78.97 -21.31
C SER A 64 -22.05 -78.30 -21.02
N GLN A 65 -22.21 -77.08 -21.53
CA GLN A 65 -23.37 -76.83 -22.38
C GLN A 65 -22.92 -76.72 -23.84
N ARG A 66 -22.93 -77.89 -24.47
CA ARG A 66 -22.99 -78.09 -25.91
C ARG A 66 -24.12 -77.25 -26.52
N GLN A 67 -23.77 -76.62 -27.64
CA GLN A 67 -24.52 -76.69 -28.89
C GLN A 67 -26.05 -76.42 -28.80
N THR A 68 -26.46 -75.19 -29.10
CA THR A 68 -27.42 -75.07 -30.21
C THR A 68 -26.65 -75.39 -31.49
N GLU A 69 -26.55 -76.70 -31.76
CA GLU A 69 -26.28 -77.23 -33.08
C GLU A 69 -27.38 -76.66 -34.00
N MET A 70 -27.08 -75.57 -34.69
CA MET A 70 -27.62 -75.48 -36.04
C MET A 70 -26.87 -76.54 -36.84
N LYS A 71 -27.44 -77.74 -36.83
CA LYS A 71 -27.13 -78.82 -37.73
C LYS A 71 -27.45 -78.29 -39.13
N LEU A 72 -26.48 -77.61 -39.75
CA LEU A 72 -26.45 -77.45 -41.20
C LEU A 72 -26.51 -78.87 -41.74
N MET A 73 -27.66 -79.25 -42.28
CA MET A 73 -27.76 -80.43 -43.14
C MET A 73 -26.80 -80.15 -44.30
N ALA A 74 -25.57 -80.64 -44.18
CA ALA A 74 -24.75 -80.90 -45.35
C ALA A 74 -25.52 -81.99 -46.11
N MET A 75 -26.17 -81.57 -47.19
CA MET A 75 -26.77 -82.46 -48.16
C MET A 75 -25.67 -83.45 -48.57
N ASP A 76 -25.93 -84.75 -48.40
CA ASP A 76 -24.97 -85.79 -48.77
C ASP A 76 -24.42 -85.53 -50.18
N PRO A 77 -23.09 -85.55 -50.38
CA PRO A 77 -22.53 -85.37 -51.70
C PRO A 77 -22.96 -86.56 -52.56
N ASN A 78 -23.67 -86.26 -53.65
CA ASN A 78 -24.07 -87.23 -54.66
C ASN A 78 -22.82 -88.02 -55.12
N GLU A 79 -22.82 -89.35 -55.00
CA GLU A 79 -21.70 -90.30 -55.23
C GLU A 79 -21.17 -90.35 -56.69
N GLY A 80 -21.30 -89.27 -57.45
CA GLY A 80 -20.71 -89.08 -58.77
C GLY A 80 -20.16 -87.68 -59.04
N SER A 81 -20.00 -86.85 -58.01
CA SER A 81 -19.55 -85.45 -58.16
C SER A 81 -18.02 -85.35 -58.05
N PRO A 82 -17.30 -84.71 -58.99
CA PRO A 82 -15.84 -84.58 -58.92
C PRO A 82 -15.41 -83.77 -57.69
N PRO A 83 -14.22 -84.04 -57.11
CA PRO A 83 -13.76 -83.36 -55.90
C PRO A 83 -13.65 -81.84 -56.12
N GLU A 84 -14.22 -81.06 -55.19
CA GLU A 84 -14.16 -79.59 -55.19
C GLU A 84 -12.71 -79.10 -55.31
N ARG A 85 -12.46 -78.12 -56.19
CA ARG A 85 -11.13 -77.54 -56.37
C ARG A 85 -11.05 -76.22 -55.61
N VAL A 86 -9.84 -75.83 -55.18
CA VAL A 86 -9.57 -74.56 -54.45
C VAL A 86 -10.15 -73.32 -55.16
N GLN A 87 -10.37 -73.39 -56.48
CA GLN A 87 -10.96 -72.33 -57.30
C GLN A 87 -12.47 -72.13 -57.10
N ASP A 88 -13.16 -73.11 -56.51
CA ASP A 88 -14.59 -73.07 -56.18
C ASP A 88 -14.86 -72.32 -54.86
N TYR A 89 -13.82 -72.09 -54.05
CA TYR A 89 -13.86 -71.20 -52.89
C TYR A 89 -13.76 -69.74 -53.34
N LYS A 90 -14.82 -69.22 -53.97
CA LYS A 90 -15.04 -67.77 -54.07
C LYS A 90 -15.51 -67.26 -52.71
N GLY A 91 -14.62 -67.31 -51.72
CA GLY A 91 -14.70 -66.52 -50.50
C GLY A 91 -14.69 -65.05 -50.91
N ARG A 92 -15.84 -64.56 -51.37
CA ARG A 92 -16.04 -63.16 -51.69
C ARG A 92 -15.98 -62.45 -50.36
N ILE A 93 -14.80 -61.95 -50.00
CA ILE A 93 -14.60 -61.00 -48.90
C ILE A 93 -15.43 -59.76 -49.26
N ARG A 94 -16.74 -59.85 -48.99
CA ARG A 94 -17.73 -58.79 -49.18
C ARG A 94 -17.76 -57.86 -47.97
N THR A 95 -16.68 -57.85 -47.18
CA THR A 95 -16.52 -57.02 -45.98
C THR A 95 -16.19 -55.57 -46.32
N TRP A 96 -15.77 -55.25 -47.54
CA TRP A 96 -15.40 -53.89 -47.95
C TRP A 96 -16.50 -52.85 -47.70
N ARG A 97 -17.77 -53.17 -47.97
CA ARG A 97 -18.88 -52.24 -47.67
C ARG A 97 -19.10 -52.04 -46.17
N GLY A 98 -18.93 -53.11 -45.37
CA GLY A 98 -19.02 -53.04 -43.91
C GLY A 98 -17.82 -52.32 -43.27
N LEU A 99 -16.62 -52.54 -43.80
CA LEU A 99 -15.39 -51.85 -43.41
C LEU A 99 -15.45 -50.36 -43.72
N ILE A 100 -15.89 -49.98 -44.92
CA ILE A 100 -16.09 -48.57 -45.28
C ILE A 100 -17.14 -47.92 -44.36
N LEU A 101 -18.28 -48.59 -44.13
CA LEU A 101 -19.29 -48.09 -43.20
C LEU A 101 -18.73 -47.93 -41.77
N MET A 102 -17.95 -48.90 -41.30
CA MET A 102 -17.29 -48.84 -39.99
C MET A 102 -16.27 -47.70 -39.92
N CYS A 103 -15.46 -47.49 -40.96
CA CYS A 103 -14.55 -46.34 -41.05
C CYS A 103 -15.30 -45.00 -41.06
N VAL A 104 -16.44 -44.90 -41.75
CA VAL A 104 -17.29 -43.70 -41.75
C VAL A 104 -17.91 -43.47 -40.38
N ILE A 105 -18.38 -44.51 -39.69
CA ILE A 105 -18.92 -44.41 -38.33
C ILE A 105 -17.83 -43.98 -37.34
N ILE A 106 -16.64 -44.58 -37.40
CA ILE A 106 -15.52 -44.22 -36.52
C ILE A 106 -15.05 -42.80 -36.82
N GLY A 107 -14.89 -42.44 -38.09
CA GLY A 107 -14.50 -41.09 -38.50
C GLY A 107 -15.54 -40.05 -38.11
N GLY A 108 -16.83 -40.34 -38.30
CA GLY A 108 -17.94 -39.49 -37.88
C GLY A 108 -18.01 -39.34 -36.36
N ALA A 109 -17.85 -40.43 -35.60
CA ALA A 109 -17.80 -40.41 -34.14
C ALA A 109 -16.59 -39.58 -33.64
N ALA A 110 -15.40 -39.78 -34.22
CA ALA A 110 -14.21 -39.01 -33.87
C ALA A 110 -14.37 -37.52 -34.18
N ALA A 111 -14.99 -37.16 -35.31
CA ALA A 111 -15.30 -35.78 -35.67
C ALA A 111 -16.31 -35.15 -34.70
N ILE A 112 -17.38 -35.86 -34.34
CA ILE A 112 -18.39 -35.40 -33.39
C ILE A 112 -17.79 -35.23 -31.98
N ILE A 113 -17.01 -36.21 -31.51
CA ILE A 113 -16.35 -36.14 -30.20
C ILE A 113 -15.40 -34.94 -30.16
N THR A 114 -14.58 -34.75 -31.21
CA THR A 114 -13.67 -33.61 -31.31
C THR A 114 -14.43 -32.29 -31.32
N ALA A 115 -15.50 -32.16 -32.10
CA ALA A 115 -16.31 -30.94 -32.16
C ALA A 115 -17.00 -30.64 -30.82
N CYS A 116 -17.55 -31.65 -30.15
CA CYS A 116 -18.13 -31.51 -28.82
C CYS A 116 -17.08 -31.15 -27.76
N ALA A 117 -15.87 -31.71 -27.85
CA ALA A 117 -14.76 -31.39 -26.95
C ALA A 117 -14.29 -29.95 -27.13
N LEU A 118 -14.13 -29.49 -28.37
CA LEU A 118 -13.80 -28.09 -28.68
C LEU A 118 -14.88 -27.15 -28.14
N LYS A 119 -16.16 -27.43 -28.42
CA LYS A 119 -17.27 -26.62 -27.90
C LYS A 119 -17.30 -26.59 -26.36
N ALA A 120 -17.12 -27.74 -25.70
CA ALA A 120 -17.10 -27.81 -24.24
C ALA A 120 -15.91 -27.04 -23.65
N SER A 121 -14.77 -27.05 -24.34
CA SER A 121 -13.59 -26.26 -24.00
C SER A 121 -13.85 -24.76 -24.12
N ASP A 122 -14.45 -24.31 -25.23
CA ASP A 122 -14.80 -22.89 -25.46
C ASP A 122 -15.83 -22.41 -24.43
N ASP A 123 -16.86 -23.23 -24.15
CA ASP A 123 -17.87 -22.94 -23.14
C ASP A 123 -17.25 -22.88 -21.72
N ALA A 124 -16.26 -23.73 -21.42
CA ALA A 124 -15.53 -23.71 -20.16
C ALA A 124 -14.65 -22.46 -20.02
N ALA A 125 -13.90 -22.09 -21.07
CA ALA A 125 -13.10 -20.88 -21.11
C ALA A 125 -13.98 -19.63 -20.91
N THR A 126 -15.15 -19.58 -21.56
CA THR A 126 -16.12 -18.49 -21.40
C THR A 126 -16.66 -18.41 -19.98
N ARG A 127 -17.01 -19.55 -19.35
CA ARG A 127 -17.44 -19.57 -17.94
C ARG A 127 -16.33 -19.09 -17.00
N GLN A 128 -15.08 -19.51 -17.24
CA GLN A 128 -13.93 -19.08 -16.45
C GLN A 128 -13.73 -17.57 -16.56
N ALA A 129 -13.68 -17.01 -17.78
CA ALA A 129 -13.54 -15.58 -17.99
C ALA A 129 -14.67 -14.77 -17.31
N ASN A 130 -15.92 -15.24 -17.42
CA ASN A 130 -17.07 -14.60 -16.76
C ASN A 130 -16.98 -14.67 -15.23
N TYR A 131 -16.44 -15.74 -14.66
CA TYR A 131 -16.22 -15.87 -13.23
C TYR A 131 -15.13 -14.90 -12.76
N GLU A 132 -14.00 -14.85 -13.47
CA GLU A 132 -12.85 -13.99 -13.12
C GLU A 132 -13.20 -12.51 -13.24
N ASN A 133 -13.91 -12.10 -14.30
CA ASN A 133 -14.40 -10.71 -14.41
C ASN A 133 -15.35 -10.36 -13.26
N LYS A 134 -16.27 -11.26 -12.88
CA LYS A 134 -17.13 -11.02 -11.72
C LYS A 134 -16.38 -11.01 -10.40
N ALA A 135 -15.26 -11.73 -10.29
CA ALA A 135 -14.43 -11.75 -9.09
C ALA A 135 -13.58 -10.48 -8.98
N GLU A 136 -13.07 -9.96 -10.10
CA GLU A 136 -12.42 -8.66 -10.17
C GLU A 136 -13.39 -7.52 -9.83
N GLU A 137 -14.58 -7.48 -10.43
CA GLU A 137 -15.58 -6.44 -10.14
C GLU A 137 -16.03 -6.41 -8.66
N ARG A 138 -15.98 -7.56 -7.95
CA ARG A 138 -16.25 -7.60 -6.50
C ARG A 138 -15.10 -7.06 -5.65
N ARG A 139 -13.86 -7.17 -6.13
CA ARG A 139 -12.65 -6.73 -5.41
C ARG A 139 -12.29 -5.29 -5.74
N LYS A 140 -12.88 -4.74 -6.80
CA LYS A 140 -12.66 -3.39 -7.27
C LYS A 140 -13.18 -2.36 -6.26
N ILE A 141 -12.42 -1.29 -6.05
CA ILE A 141 -12.86 -0.16 -5.26
C ILE A 141 -13.94 0.60 -6.05
N ASN A 142 -15.08 0.84 -5.40
CA ASN A 142 -16.32 1.37 -5.99
C ASN A 142 -16.28 2.89 -6.25
N ASP A 143 -15.28 3.35 -7.00
CA ASP A 143 -15.11 4.74 -7.41
C ASP A 143 -15.93 5.14 -8.65
N GLY A 144 -16.57 4.16 -9.31
CA GLY A 144 -17.38 4.38 -10.51
C GLY A 144 -16.57 4.65 -11.77
N LEU A 145 -15.25 4.43 -11.75
CA LEU A 145 -14.35 4.63 -12.87
C LEU A 145 -13.94 3.29 -13.50
N THR A 146 -13.55 3.31 -14.77
CA THR A 146 -13.08 2.13 -15.49
C THR A 146 -11.56 2.07 -15.51
N ASP A 147 -11.00 0.87 -15.45
CA ASP A 147 -9.57 0.62 -15.58
C ASP A 147 -9.25 0.18 -17.02
N ASP A 148 -8.27 0.82 -17.65
CA ASP A 148 -7.82 0.55 -19.02
C ASP A 148 -6.52 -0.29 -19.08
N GLN A 149 -5.90 -0.60 -17.94
CA GLN A 149 -4.66 -1.39 -17.86
C GLN A 149 -4.85 -2.64 -17.00
N VAL A 150 -5.93 -3.40 -17.27
CA VAL A 150 -6.23 -4.62 -16.52
C VAL A 150 -5.25 -5.74 -16.88
N ILE A 151 -4.58 -6.32 -15.88
CA ILE A 151 -3.69 -7.47 -16.10
C ILE A 151 -4.53 -8.75 -16.07
N ILE A 152 -4.33 -9.60 -17.08
CA ILE A 152 -4.83 -10.98 -17.11
C ILE A 152 -3.62 -11.91 -16.96
N SER A 153 -3.58 -12.69 -15.89
CA SER A 153 -2.50 -13.66 -15.63
C SER A 153 -2.58 -14.85 -16.60
N ASP A 154 -1.48 -15.60 -16.71
CA ASP A 154 -1.36 -16.84 -17.49
C ASP A 154 -2.43 -17.91 -17.18
N ASP A 155 -2.97 -17.91 -15.97
CA ASP A 155 -4.06 -18.79 -15.51
C ASP A 155 -5.46 -18.19 -15.66
N GLY A 156 -5.57 -17.04 -16.33
CA GLY A 156 -6.82 -16.37 -16.64
C GLY A 156 -7.36 -15.48 -15.52
N GLN A 157 -6.70 -15.38 -14.36
CA GLN A 157 -7.15 -14.46 -13.30
C GLN A 157 -6.96 -13.01 -13.72
N VAL A 158 -8.01 -12.22 -13.50
CA VAL A 158 -8.07 -10.80 -13.85
C VAL A 158 -7.73 -9.97 -12.61
N GLY A 159 -6.84 -9.00 -12.75
CA GLY A 159 -6.45 -8.07 -11.67
C GLY A 159 -5.74 -8.72 -10.47
N ASN A 160 -5.12 -9.88 -10.66
CA ASN A 160 -4.39 -10.59 -9.60
C ASN A 160 -3.17 -11.32 -10.17
N PRO A 161 -2.13 -10.60 -10.61
CA PRO A 161 -0.96 -11.22 -11.22
C PRO A 161 -0.14 -12.04 -10.21
N LYS A 162 0.57 -13.06 -10.71
CA LYS A 162 1.60 -13.79 -9.93
C LYS A 162 2.92 -13.01 -9.81
N SER A 163 3.14 -12.07 -10.72
CA SER A 163 4.29 -11.16 -10.75
C SER A 163 3.92 -9.94 -11.60
N TYR A 164 4.41 -8.77 -11.22
CA TYR A 164 4.28 -7.58 -12.06
C TYR A 164 5.30 -7.63 -13.21
N PRO A 165 4.92 -7.22 -14.43
CA PRO A 165 5.84 -7.21 -15.56
C PRO A 165 6.96 -6.19 -15.32
N ASP A 166 8.18 -6.55 -15.71
CA ASP A 166 9.26 -5.57 -15.80
C ASP A 166 8.92 -4.56 -16.91
N MET A 167 8.75 -3.32 -16.51
CA MET A 167 8.40 -2.21 -17.40
C MET A 167 9.60 -1.77 -18.26
N GLY A 168 10.80 -2.33 -18.01
CA GLY A 168 12.02 -1.97 -18.73
C GLY A 168 12.43 -0.53 -18.48
N CYS A 169 12.08 0.02 -17.33
CA CYS A 169 12.40 1.40 -16.98
C CYS A 169 13.84 1.51 -16.48
N GLU A 170 14.56 2.58 -16.83
CA GLU A 170 15.76 2.94 -16.08
C GLU A 170 15.39 3.66 -14.76
N LEU A 171 16.32 3.69 -13.81
CA LEU A 171 16.20 4.53 -12.60
C LEU A 171 16.47 5.99 -12.99
N PRO A 172 15.46 6.89 -12.94
CA PRO A 172 15.67 8.30 -13.22
C PRO A 172 16.54 8.93 -12.13
N ASP A 173 17.25 10.00 -12.47
CA ASP A 173 17.82 10.90 -11.48
C ASP A 173 16.73 11.92 -11.07
N TYR A 174 16.14 11.71 -9.90
CA TYR A 174 15.11 12.62 -9.38
C TYR A 174 15.76 13.87 -8.81
N GLN A 175 15.32 15.03 -9.27
CA GLN A 175 15.91 16.31 -8.91
C GLN A 175 14.84 17.32 -8.47
N SER A 176 15.21 18.11 -7.47
CA SER A 176 14.50 19.28 -6.96
C SER A 176 15.16 20.52 -7.57
N LYS A 177 14.47 21.16 -8.52
CA LYS A 177 14.98 22.31 -9.27
C LYS A 177 13.88 23.33 -9.51
N ASN A 178 14.22 24.62 -9.46
CA ASN A 178 13.27 25.71 -9.73
C ASN A 178 11.95 25.58 -8.94
N GLY A 179 12.02 25.08 -7.70
CA GLY A 179 10.85 24.86 -6.85
C GLY A 179 9.97 23.68 -7.25
N GLN A 180 10.41 22.82 -8.18
CA GLN A 180 9.62 21.70 -8.73
C GLN A 180 10.43 20.39 -8.73
N ILE A 181 9.72 19.26 -8.89
CA ILE A 181 10.34 17.93 -9.02
C ILE A 181 10.51 17.56 -10.50
N PHE A 182 11.68 17.04 -10.84
CA PHE A 182 12.05 16.58 -12.17
C PHE A 182 12.50 15.13 -12.12
N ALA A 183 12.01 14.31 -13.05
CA ALA A 183 12.61 13.02 -13.37
C ALA A 183 13.56 13.21 -14.55
N VAL A 184 14.85 12.93 -14.36
CA VAL A 184 15.89 13.11 -15.38
C VAL A 184 16.36 11.75 -15.88
N SER A 185 16.14 11.47 -17.16
CA SER A 185 16.64 10.27 -17.84
C SER A 185 18.16 10.33 -18.01
N LYS A 186 18.83 9.17 -18.13
CA LYS A 186 20.27 9.08 -18.41
C LYS A 186 20.67 9.76 -19.71
N ASN A 187 19.75 9.89 -20.68
CA ASN A 187 20.00 10.60 -21.93
C ASN A 187 19.88 12.13 -21.81
N GLY A 188 19.56 12.66 -20.62
CA GLY A 188 19.41 14.09 -20.35
C GLY A 188 17.99 14.64 -20.56
N THR A 189 17.01 13.80 -20.92
CA THR A 189 15.61 14.22 -20.99
C THR A 189 15.09 14.52 -19.59
N GLU A 190 14.61 15.74 -19.37
CA GLU A 190 14.03 16.18 -18.11
C GLU A 190 12.51 16.29 -18.23
N VAL A 191 11.78 15.69 -17.30
CA VAL A 191 10.32 15.78 -17.23
C VAL A 191 9.92 16.35 -15.86
N PRO A 192 9.32 17.55 -15.79
CA PRO A 192 8.75 18.04 -14.54
C PRO A 192 7.50 17.24 -14.18
N VAL A 193 7.34 16.93 -12.90
CA VAL A 193 6.22 16.15 -12.37
C VAL A 193 5.73 16.77 -11.06
N GLY A 194 4.44 17.12 -10.99
CA GLY A 194 3.76 17.49 -9.76
C GLY A 194 3.24 16.27 -9.00
N ILE A 195 3.12 16.37 -7.69
CA ILE A 195 2.72 15.26 -6.80
C ILE A 195 1.29 15.46 -6.29
N LYS A 196 0.41 14.51 -6.65
CA LYS A 196 -0.86 14.28 -5.96
C LYS A 196 -0.73 12.94 -5.24
N GLY A 197 -0.38 13.01 -3.96
CA GLY A 197 -0.03 11.83 -3.16
C GLY A 197 -1.03 11.48 -2.08
N VAL A 198 -0.96 10.24 -1.62
CA VAL A 198 -1.62 9.76 -0.39
C VAL A 198 -0.58 9.18 0.57
N ASN A 199 -0.85 9.24 1.87
CA ASN A 199 -0.18 8.42 2.85
C ASN A 199 -0.88 7.05 2.95
N TRP A 200 -0.12 5.96 2.88
CA TRP A 200 -0.64 4.60 3.09
C TRP A 200 0.12 3.92 4.23
N PHE A 201 -0.43 4.01 5.45
CA PHE A 201 0.27 3.57 6.66
C PHE A 201 -0.05 2.11 7.03
N GLY A 202 0.74 1.59 7.98
CA GLY A 202 0.61 0.27 8.60
C GLY A 202 1.97 -0.43 8.71
N MET A 203 2.87 -0.18 7.77
CA MET A 203 4.16 -0.87 7.67
C MET A 203 5.17 -0.42 8.75
N GLU A 204 5.00 0.79 9.27
CA GLU A 204 5.71 1.36 10.41
C GLU A 204 5.27 0.79 11.77
N THR A 205 4.16 0.05 11.80
CA THR A 205 3.65 -0.56 13.03
C THR A 205 4.29 -1.94 13.28
N GLY A 206 3.95 -2.56 14.41
CA GLY A 206 4.29 -3.95 14.69
C GLY A 206 3.67 -4.98 13.73
N LEU A 207 2.71 -4.59 12.88
CA LEU A 207 2.14 -5.45 11.85
C LEU A 207 3.02 -5.54 10.60
N ALA A 208 3.94 -4.58 10.43
CA ALA A 208 4.96 -4.61 9.37
C ALA A 208 4.41 -4.75 7.94
N ILE A 209 3.18 -4.27 7.70
CA ILE A 209 2.51 -4.27 6.39
C ILE A 209 1.52 -3.11 6.29
N PRO A 210 1.38 -2.46 5.12
CA PRO A 210 0.32 -1.47 4.92
C PRO A 210 -1.07 -2.10 5.14
N PHE A 211 -1.99 -1.34 5.72
CA PHE A 211 -3.33 -1.86 5.99
C PHE A 211 -4.17 -1.96 4.71
N GLY A 212 -5.25 -2.72 4.79
CA GLY A 212 -6.19 -2.99 3.70
C GLY A 212 -5.95 -4.31 2.97
N LEU A 213 -4.78 -4.95 3.05
CA LEU A 213 -4.42 -6.06 2.16
C LEU A 213 -5.06 -7.43 2.47
N TRP A 214 -5.92 -7.51 3.48
CA TRP A 214 -6.53 -8.75 4.00
C TRP A 214 -7.82 -9.18 3.29
N GLU A 215 -8.02 -8.75 2.04
CA GLU A 215 -9.25 -8.96 1.27
C GLU A 215 -9.97 -10.29 1.58
N ASN A 216 -11.25 -10.18 1.89
CA ASN A 216 -12.12 -11.31 2.21
C ASN A 216 -13.55 -11.03 1.70
N MET A 217 -14.54 -11.79 2.17
CA MET A 217 -15.93 -11.63 1.70
C MET A 217 -16.61 -10.34 2.20
N ASP A 218 -16.10 -9.74 3.28
CA ASP A 218 -16.73 -8.62 3.99
C ASP A 218 -15.96 -7.30 3.79
N ASN A 219 -14.63 -7.32 3.75
CA ASN A 219 -13.79 -6.11 3.60
C ASN A 219 -12.37 -6.41 3.10
N GLY A 220 -11.59 -5.34 2.94
CA GLY A 220 -10.21 -5.40 2.50
C GLY A 220 -10.10 -5.36 0.98
N THR A 221 -8.88 -5.16 0.52
CA THR A 221 -8.52 -4.96 -0.88
C THR A 221 -7.16 -5.60 -1.19
N SER A 222 -6.63 -5.35 -2.38
CA SER A 222 -5.32 -5.81 -2.82
C SER A 222 -4.44 -4.62 -3.20
N VAL A 223 -3.13 -4.83 -3.22
CA VAL A 223 -2.18 -3.81 -3.70
C VAL A 223 -2.47 -3.41 -5.15
N TYR A 224 -2.95 -4.37 -5.95
CA TYR A 224 -3.32 -4.16 -7.34
C TYR A 224 -4.45 -3.13 -7.44
N GLU A 225 -5.50 -3.33 -6.65
CA GLU A 225 -6.65 -2.45 -6.67
C GLU A 225 -6.37 -1.09 -6.02
N ILE A 226 -5.54 -1.01 -4.98
CA ILE A 226 -5.03 0.27 -4.47
C ILE A 226 -4.33 1.04 -5.58
N ALA A 227 -3.39 0.41 -6.31
CA ALA A 227 -2.67 1.05 -7.39
C ALA A 227 -3.62 1.51 -8.53
N ALA A 228 -4.60 0.68 -8.88
CA ALA A 228 -5.58 1.01 -9.90
C ALA A 228 -6.50 2.16 -9.47
N PHE A 229 -7.03 2.14 -8.24
CA PHE A 229 -7.86 3.19 -7.66
C PHE A 229 -7.14 4.54 -7.64
N LEU A 230 -5.90 4.56 -7.17
CA LEU A 230 -5.09 5.78 -7.15
C LEU A 230 -4.87 6.32 -8.57
N ALA A 231 -4.51 5.45 -9.52
CA ALA A 231 -4.31 5.84 -10.91
C ALA A 231 -5.57 6.43 -11.55
N ARG A 232 -6.74 5.78 -11.39
CA ARG A 232 -8.04 6.25 -11.89
C ARG A 232 -8.42 7.61 -11.33
N ASN A 233 -8.03 7.89 -10.07
CA ASN A 233 -8.27 9.17 -9.39
C ASN A 233 -7.10 10.16 -9.50
N LYS A 234 -6.16 9.92 -10.42
CA LYS A 234 -5.00 10.78 -10.74
C LYS A 234 -4.00 10.99 -9.60
N PHE A 235 -4.04 10.16 -8.57
CA PHE A 235 -2.95 10.09 -7.59
C PHE A 235 -1.76 9.38 -8.22
N ASN A 236 -0.57 9.94 -8.07
CA ASN A 236 0.65 9.48 -8.74
C ASN A 236 1.81 9.16 -7.78
N SER A 237 1.57 9.24 -6.48
CA SER A 237 2.59 8.97 -5.47
C SER A 237 2.00 8.46 -4.16
N ILE A 238 2.73 7.59 -3.47
CA ILE A 238 2.44 7.14 -2.11
C ILE A 238 3.61 7.54 -1.20
N ARG A 239 3.29 8.19 -0.08
CA ARG A 239 4.18 8.25 1.07
C ARG A 239 3.94 6.98 1.89
N LEU A 240 4.98 6.17 2.04
CA LEU A 240 4.93 4.86 2.67
C LEU A 240 5.71 4.87 3.98
N PRO A 241 5.02 5.06 5.13
CA PRO A 241 5.61 4.94 6.46
C PRO A 241 6.28 3.58 6.70
N VAL A 242 7.52 3.58 7.20
CA VAL A 242 8.28 2.38 7.60
C VAL A 242 8.91 2.53 8.99
N CYS A 243 9.25 1.39 9.61
CA CYS A 243 9.86 1.32 10.95
C CYS A 243 11.35 0.95 10.88
N ILE A 244 12.19 1.72 11.57
CA ILE A 244 13.65 1.51 11.63
C ILE A 244 13.98 0.12 12.20
N LYS A 245 13.39 -0.27 13.33
CA LYS A 245 13.62 -1.61 13.90
C LYS A 245 13.11 -2.74 13.00
N ASN A 246 12.01 -2.56 12.28
CA ASN A 246 11.54 -3.58 11.34
C ASN A 246 12.51 -3.75 10.15
N ILE A 247 13.12 -2.66 9.67
CA ILE A 247 14.17 -2.70 8.64
C ILE A 247 15.40 -3.46 9.15
N LEU A 248 15.92 -3.05 10.32
CA LEU A 248 17.12 -3.65 10.91
C LEU A 248 16.95 -5.14 11.21
N ASN A 249 15.81 -5.52 11.77
CA ASN A 249 15.50 -6.91 12.10
C ASN A 249 14.95 -7.70 10.91
N ASN A 250 14.65 -7.02 9.80
CA ASN A 250 13.99 -7.57 8.62
C ASN A 250 12.69 -8.34 8.96
N THR A 251 11.91 -7.82 9.92
CA THR A 251 10.74 -8.47 10.52
C THR A 251 9.68 -8.78 9.47
N PRO A 252 9.28 -10.05 9.27
CA PRO A 252 8.26 -10.39 8.29
C PRO A 252 6.90 -9.78 8.66
N PRO A 253 6.09 -9.38 7.67
CA PRO A 253 4.70 -8.97 7.85
C PRO A 253 3.86 -9.95 8.68
N GLU A 254 2.89 -9.40 9.41
CA GLU A 254 1.85 -10.22 10.04
C GLU A 254 0.97 -10.87 8.96
N LYS A 255 1.06 -12.20 8.84
CA LYS A 255 0.45 -12.95 7.74
C LYS A 255 -1.08 -12.85 7.70
N THR A 256 -1.73 -12.61 8.85
CA THR A 256 -3.19 -12.46 8.92
C THR A 256 -3.70 -11.16 8.30
N LEU A 257 -2.83 -10.18 8.05
CA LEU A 257 -3.16 -8.88 7.48
C LEU A 257 -3.02 -8.83 5.95
N ILE A 258 -2.82 -9.98 5.31
CA ILE A 258 -2.77 -10.11 3.86
C ILE A 258 -3.45 -11.38 3.37
N ASN A 259 -4.31 -11.23 2.37
CA ASN A 259 -4.78 -12.38 1.60
C ASN A 259 -3.82 -12.67 0.44
N VAL A 260 -2.97 -13.67 0.63
CA VAL A 260 -1.98 -14.10 -0.38
C VAL A 260 -2.60 -14.71 -1.63
N ASN A 261 -3.88 -15.12 -1.59
CA ASN A 261 -4.57 -15.62 -2.78
C ASN A 261 -4.97 -14.49 -3.73
N THR A 262 -5.18 -13.29 -3.21
CA THR A 262 -5.54 -12.08 -3.97
C THR A 262 -4.43 -11.05 -4.04
N ASN A 263 -3.30 -11.32 -3.39
CA ASN A 263 -2.04 -10.60 -3.50
C ASN A 263 -0.90 -11.57 -3.85
N ARG A 264 -1.06 -12.35 -4.94
CA ARG A 264 -0.15 -13.47 -5.27
C ARG A 264 1.29 -13.05 -5.58
N ALA A 265 1.46 -11.82 -6.07
CA ALA A 265 2.77 -11.23 -6.37
C ALA A 265 3.50 -10.69 -5.14
N ILE A 266 2.82 -10.53 -3.99
CA ILE A 266 3.44 -9.96 -2.79
C ILE A 266 4.18 -11.02 -2.00
N ASN A 267 5.46 -10.73 -1.72
CA ASN A 267 6.31 -11.62 -0.95
C ASN A 267 6.43 -11.15 0.50
N ILE A 268 5.85 -11.91 1.44
CA ILE A 268 5.89 -11.59 2.88
C ILE A 268 6.94 -12.37 3.66
N THR A 269 7.96 -12.94 3.01
CA THR A 269 9.00 -13.70 3.72
C THR A 269 9.84 -12.84 4.68
N SER A 270 9.93 -11.53 4.41
CA SER A 270 10.70 -10.58 5.19
C SER A 270 10.17 -9.17 4.97
N TYR A 271 10.59 -8.22 5.82
CA TYR A 271 10.22 -6.81 5.70
C TYR A 271 10.61 -6.25 4.33
N MET A 272 11.86 -6.50 3.92
CA MET A 272 12.39 -5.99 2.66
C MET A 272 11.70 -6.63 1.45
N ALA A 273 11.43 -7.94 1.47
CA ALA A 273 10.73 -8.60 0.35
C ALA A 273 9.30 -8.05 0.17
N ALA A 274 8.64 -7.71 1.27
CA ALA A 274 7.31 -7.11 1.22
C ALA A 274 7.39 -5.70 0.63
N LEU A 275 8.34 -4.89 1.09
CA LEU A 275 8.57 -3.53 0.57
C LEU A 275 8.87 -3.55 -0.93
N GLU A 276 9.80 -4.41 -1.36
CA GLU A 276 10.19 -4.58 -2.77
C GLU A 276 8.98 -4.92 -3.65
N THR A 277 8.20 -5.93 -3.28
CA THR A 277 7.07 -6.39 -4.09
C THR A 277 5.89 -5.41 -4.10
N ILE A 278 5.69 -4.63 -3.03
CA ILE A 278 4.72 -3.53 -3.00
C ILE A 278 5.17 -2.39 -3.91
N VAL A 279 6.44 -2.02 -3.88
CA VAL A 279 7.00 -0.98 -4.77
C VAL A 279 6.85 -1.36 -6.24
N GLU A 280 7.12 -2.63 -6.59
CA GLU A 280 6.92 -3.14 -7.96
C GLU A 280 5.46 -3.05 -8.42
N ALA A 281 4.52 -3.40 -7.53
CA ALA A 281 3.09 -3.31 -7.80
C ALA A 281 2.65 -1.88 -8.14
N LEU A 282 3.15 -0.90 -7.37
CA LEU A 282 2.88 0.52 -7.59
C LEU A 282 3.56 1.04 -8.86
N GLY A 283 4.79 0.58 -9.12
CA GLY A 283 5.58 0.97 -10.29
C GLY A 283 4.92 0.57 -11.61
N TYR A 284 4.23 -0.56 -11.65
CA TYR A 284 3.43 -0.97 -12.81
C TYR A 284 2.39 0.09 -13.24
N ARG A 285 1.84 0.83 -12.28
CA ARG A 285 0.86 1.91 -12.51
C ARG A 285 1.49 3.30 -12.55
N HIS A 286 2.81 3.40 -12.65
CA HIS A 286 3.54 4.67 -12.62
C HIS A 286 3.31 5.48 -11.33
N ILE A 287 2.95 4.80 -10.24
CA ILE A 287 2.80 5.40 -8.92
C ILE A 287 4.15 5.32 -8.21
N THR A 288 4.65 6.50 -7.83
CA THR A 288 5.91 6.60 -7.11
C THR A 288 5.76 6.31 -5.63
N VAL A 289 6.89 5.98 -4.99
CA VAL A 289 6.97 5.75 -3.56
C VAL A 289 8.01 6.69 -2.96
N MET A 290 7.57 7.48 -1.99
CA MET A 290 8.44 8.14 -1.02
C MET A 290 8.45 7.31 0.25
N ILE A 291 9.58 6.72 0.62
CA ILE A 291 9.69 5.91 1.83
C ILE A 291 9.88 6.87 3.01
N SER A 292 8.94 6.88 3.95
CA SER A 292 9.01 7.73 5.14
C SER A 292 9.58 6.95 6.31
N LEU A 293 10.74 7.38 6.84
CA LEU A 293 11.35 6.80 8.03
C LEU A 293 10.54 7.22 9.27
N HIS A 294 9.45 6.50 9.50
CA HIS A 294 8.31 7.03 10.24
C HIS A 294 8.40 6.75 11.74
N THR A 295 8.78 5.53 12.12
CA THR A 295 8.92 5.12 13.51
C THR A 295 10.29 4.54 13.83
N LEU A 296 10.80 4.84 15.03
CA LEU A 296 12.01 4.19 15.53
C LEU A 296 11.72 2.74 15.98
N ASP A 297 10.57 2.51 16.62
CA ASP A 297 10.10 1.20 17.03
C ASP A 297 8.62 1.00 16.66
N THR A 298 8.19 -0.26 16.60
CA THR A 298 6.86 -0.77 16.25
C THR A 298 5.65 -0.11 16.92
N LYS A 299 5.86 0.70 17.96
CA LYS A 299 4.82 1.38 18.75
C LYS A 299 5.02 2.88 18.91
N LYS A 300 6.22 3.41 18.61
CA LYS A 300 6.58 4.79 18.93
C LYS A 300 7.35 5.41 17.76
N SER A 301 6.85 6.57 17.28
CA SER A 301 7.52 7.38 16.26
C SER A 301 8.96 7.72 16.67
N GLY A 302 9.14 8.14 17.93
CA GLY A 302 10.39 8.74 18.43
C GLY A 302 10.43 10.23 18.09
N GLY A 303 10.64 11.10 19.08
CA GLY A 303 10.64 12.55 18.88
C GLY A 303 11.89 13.11 18.19
N ALA A 304 12.92 12.29 18.04
CA ALA A 304 14.14 12.56 17.29
C ALA A 304 14.45 11.34 16.39
N TRP A 305 15.47 11.44 15.54
CA TRP A 305 15.91 10.34 14.66
C TRP A 305 16.68 9.22 15.38
N TYR A 306 17.00 9.40 16.67
CA TYR A 306 17.55 8.39 17.55
C TYR A 306 16.96 8.55 18.95
N SER A 307 17.04 7.50 19.78
CA SER A 307 16.50 7.51 21.13
C SER A 307 17.15 6.45 22.01
N ASP A 308 17.75 6.87 23.11
CA ASP A 308 18.26 5.97 24.16
C ASP A 308 17.11 5.18 24.82
N GLU A 309 15.93 5.80 25.01
CA GLU A 309 14.75 5.14 25.59
C GLU A 309 14.26 3.98 24.70
N LEU A 310 14.32 4.17 23.39
CA LEU A 310 13.86 3.18 22.42
C LEU A 310 14.96 2.23 21.96
N ASP A 311 16.20 2.37 22.45
CA ASP A 311 17.35 1.57 22.01
C ASP A 311 17.54 1.65 20.48
N VAL A 312 17.59 2.88 19.97
CA VAL A 312 17.91 3.18 18.56
C VAL A 312 18.97 4.27 18.53
N THR A 313 20.18 3.92 18.11
CA THR A 313 21.32 4.86 17.98
C THR A 313 21.34 5.56 16.62
N GLU A 314 22.13 6.63 16.50
CA GLU A 314 22.40 7.28 15.19
C GLU A 314 22.93 6.26 14.15
N ASP A 315 23.86 5.39 14.56
CA ASP A 315 24.46 4.38 13.67
C ASP A 315 23.42 3.35 13.20
N GLN A 316 22.52 2.90 14.07
CA GLN A 316 21.43 1.99 13.71
C GLN A 316 20.44 2.63 12.74
N PHE A 317 20.14 3.92 12.92
CA PHE A 317 19.29 4.64 11.98
C PHE A 317 19.95 4.73 10.59
N LEU A 318 21.25 5.06 10.55
CA LEU A 318 22.01 5.10 9.30
C LEU A 318 22.18 3.72 8.67
N GLU A 319 22.31 2.64 9.46
CA GLU A 319 22.34 1.27 8.96
C GLU A 319 21.01 0.89 8.28
N ALA A 320 19.86 1.35 8.81
CA ALA A 320 18.58 1.16 8.14
C ALA A 320 18.53 1.87 6.77
N VAL A 321 19.10 3.08 6.67
CA VAL A 321 19.25 3.80 5.38
C VAL A 321 20.14 3.02 4.41
N ASP A 322 21.24 2.43 4.90
CA ASP A 322 22.14 1.60 4.09
C ASP A 322 21.44 0.34 3.57
N ILE A 323 20.61 -0.31 4.40
CA ILE A 323 19.79 -1.45 3.98
C ILE A 323 18.81 -1.04 2.87
N LEU A 324 18.12 0.09 3.02
CA LEU A 324 17.17 0.56 2.00
C LEU A 324 17.88 0.86 0.69
N THR A 325 18.91 1.71 0.71
CA THR A 325 19.62 2.13 -0.52
C THR A 325 20.29 0.96 -1.22
N LYS A 326 20.91 0.03 -0.48
CA LYS A 326 21.57 -1.17 -1.03
C LYS A 326 20.60 -2.08 -1.79
N ASN A 327 19.38 -2.26 -1.28
CA ASN A 327 18.42 -3.19 -1.88
C ASN A 327 17.51 -2.50 -2.91
N LEU A 328 17.24 -1.21 -2.75
CA LEU A 328 16.20 -0.51 -3.52
C LEU A 328 16.73 0.48 -4.56
N CYS A 329 18.02 0.82 -4.57
CA CYS A 329 18.60 1.68 -5.59
C CYS A 329 18.89 0.93 -6.90
N SER A 330 17.86 0.60 -7.66
CA SER A 330 18.02 -0.03 -8.97
C SER A 330 16.88 0.33 -9.93
N SER A 331 17.04 0.03 -11.22
CA SER A 331 16.00 0.21 -12.23
C SER A 331 14.72 -0.60 -11.97
N LYS A 332 14.82 -1.70 -11.20
CA LYS A 332 13.66 -2.50 -10.81
C LYS A 332 12.68 -1.71 -9.93
N TYR A 333 13.22 -0.82 -9.10
CA TYR A 333 12.46 0.04 -8.18
C TYR A 333 12.55 1.51 -8.61
N TRP A 334 12.53 1.74 -9.93
CA TRP A 334 12.67 3.06 -10.53
C TRP A 334 11.69 4.10 -9.98
N ASN A 335 10.54 3.66 -9.49
CA ASN A 335 9.47 4.49 -8.95
C ASN A 335 9.70 4.91 -7.49
N ILE A 336 10.80 4.54 -6.84
CA ILE A 336 11.19 5.14 -5.55
C ILE A 336 11.86 6.49 -5.82
N ILE A 337 11.24 7.57 -5.35
CA ILE A 337 11.73 8.93 -5.58
C ILE A 337 12.72 9.39 -4.50
N GLY A 338 12.71 8.73 -3.34
CA GLY A 338 13.69 8.96 -2.27
C GLY A 338 13.15 8.67 -0.88
N LEU A 339 13.83 9.24 0.11
CA LEU A 339 13.47 9.09 1.52
C LEU A 339 12.95 10.39 2.09
N ASP A 340 11.86 10.29 2.82
CA ASP A 340 11.51 11.22 3.88
C ASP A 340 12.30 10.83 5.13
N LEU A 341 13.26 11.71 5.48
CA LEU A 341 14.43 11.36 6.29
C LEU A 341 14.08 11.03 7.74
N LYS A 342 12.99 11.58 8.28
CA LYS A 342 12.41 11.24 9.58
C LYS A 342 11.05 11.92 9.69
N ASN A 343 10.02 11.14 9.97
CA ASN A 343 8.71 11.67 10.29
C ASN A 343 8.73 12.48 11.60
N GLU A 344 8.24 13.70 11.53
CA GLU A 344 7.85 14.55 12.66
C GLU A 344 8.86 14.63 13.82
N PRO A 345 10.09 15.10 13.59
CA PRO A 345 10.95 15.50 14.69
C PRO A 345 10.21 16.55 15.56
N TYR A 346 10.01 16.30 16.84
CA TYR A 346 9.36 17.25 17.77
C TYR A 346 10.12 17.44 19.09
N GLN A 347 11.17 16.62 19.30
CA GLN A 347 12.11 16.73 20.42
C GLN A 347 13.51 17.06 19.92
N CYS A 348 13.59 17.75 18.77
CA CYS A 348 14.83 18.21 18.18
C CYS A 348 14.91 19.73 18.18
N SER A 349 16.12 20.27 18.25
CA SER A 349 16.40 21.64 17.83
C SER A 349 16.71 21.69 16.33
N TRP A 350 16.80 22.92 15.78
CA TRP A 350 17.28 23.18 14.43
C TRP A 350 18.56 24.02 14.49
N GLY A 351 19.74 23.41 14.25
CA GLY A 351 21.04 24.11 14.32
C GLY A 351 21.49 24.47 15.74
N GLY A 352 21.01 23.71 16.74
CA GLY A 352 21.13 24.04 18.15
C GLY A 352 21.74 22.91 19.00
N LYS A 353 21.05 22.55 20.07
CA LYS A 353 21.50 21.49 21.00
C LYS A 353 21.04 20.12 20.50
N ALA A 354 21.86 19.10 20.69
CA ALA A 354 21.48 17.72 20.45
C ALA A 354 20.26 17.30 21.30
N PRO A 355 19.30 16.53 20.74
CA PRO A 355 19.24 16.11 19.33
C PRO A 355 18.97 17.29 18.38
N ASP A 356 19.80 17.45 17.35
CA ASP A 356 19.69 18.51 16.35
C ASP A 356 19.24 17.91 15.01
N TRP A 357 18.09 18.35 14.52
CA TRP A 357 17.52 17.84 13.27
C TRP A 357 18.18 18.42 12.02
N GLN A 358 18.75 19.63 12.09
CA GLN A 358 19.50 20.16 10.95
C GLN A 358 20.77 19.32 10.69
N GLU A 359 21.46 18.92 11.75
CA GLU A 359 22.59 17.99 11.68
C GLU A 359 22.13 16.58 11.27
N GLY A 360 21.05 16.08 11.88
CA GLY A 360 20.48 14.77 11.57
C GLY A 360 20.08 14.62 10.11
N SER A 361 19.24 15.53 9.59
CA SER A 361 18.83 15.55 8.17
C SER A 361 20.03 15.65 7.22
N THR A 362 21.07 16.40 7.61
CA THR A 362 22.31 16.50 6.83
C THR A 362 23.05 15.15 6.79
N LYS A 363 23.21 14.47 7.93
CA LYS A 363 23.88 13.16 8.01
C LYS A 363 23.10 12.08 7.25
N ILE A 364 21.81 11.95 7.53
CA ILE A 364 20.94 10.92 6.93
C ILE A 364 20.83 11.14 5.43
N GLY A 365 20.56 12.37 4.98
CA GLY A 365 20.44 12.70 3.56
C GLY A 365 21.72 12.41 2.79
N ASN A 366 22.89 12.74 3.35
CA ASN A 366 24.17 12.42 2.71
C ASN A 366 24.48 10.93 2.70
N ARG A 367 24.12 10.18 3.74
CA ARG A 367 24.27 8.71 3.73
C ARG A 367 23.37 8.07 2.68
N MET A 368 22.13 8.54 2.57
CA MET A 368 21.19 8.09 1.53
C MET A 368 21.77 8.36 0.13
N LEU A 369 22.30 9.55 -0.12
CA LEU A 369 22.84 9.92 -1.43
C LEU A 369 24.15 9.20 -1.78
N GLU A 370 24.93 8.77 -0.78
CA GLU A 370 26.08 7.88 -0.99
C GLU A 370 25.64 6.50 -1.49
N GLY A 371 24.56 5.96 -0.93
CA GLY A 371 23.97 4.68 -1.36
C GLY A 371 23.14 4.77 -2.65
N CYS A 372 22.43 5.89 -2.86
CA CYS A 372 21.61 6.13 -4.04
C CYS A 372 21.59 7.61 -4.45
N PRO A 373 22.48 8.04 -5.37
CA PRO A 373 22.56 9.43 -5.79
C PRO A 373 21.34 9.90 -6.59
N ASN A 374 20.51 8.97 -7.09
CA ASN A 374 19.32 9.25 -7.89
C ASN A 374 18.10 9.69 -7.07
N TRP A 375 18.13 9.51 -5.74
CA TRP A 375 17.00 9.81 -4.85
C TRP A 375 16.98 11.26 -4.37
N LEU A 376 15.81 11.71 -3.92
CA LEU A 376 15.56 12.98 -3.24
C LEU A 376 15.54 12.80 -1.71
N ALA A 377 15.99 13.82 -1.00
CA ALA A 377 15.91 13.91 0.45
C ALA A 377 14.77 14.85 0.84
N PHE A 378 13.67 14.28 1.32
CA PHE A 378 12.53 15.02 1.83
C PHE A 378 12.76 15.33 3.32
N VAL A 379 12.78 16.62 3.64
CA VAL A 379 13.16 17.13 4.97
C VAL A 379 11.97 17.84 5.60
N GLU A 380 11.38 17.20 6.60
CA GLU A 380 10.39 17.82 7.48
C GLU A 380 11.03 18.83 8.45
N GLY A 381 10.18 19.64 9.11
CA GLY A 381 10.56 20.56 10.18
C GLY A 381 10.71 19.91 11.56
N ILE A 382 10.83 20.75 12.58
CA ILE A 382 10.77 20.33 13.99
C ILE A 382 9.42 20.69 14.63
N GLY A 383 9.22 20.35 15.90
CA GLY A 383 8.17 20.93 16.74
C GLY A 383 8.73 22.09 17.55
N SER A 384 8.42 23.33 17.16
CA SER A 384 8.83 24.55 17.85
C SER A 384 7.62 25.38 18.31
N GLY A 385 7.90 26.42 19.08
CA GLY A 385 6.90 27.36 19.56
C GLY A 385 7.28 28.77 19.19
N GLY A 386 6.29 29.55 18.76
CA GLY A 386 6.49 30.92 18.30
C GLY A 386 5.36 31.85 18.74
N THR A 387 5.33 33.04 18.16
CA THR A 387 4.20 33.96 18.26
C THR A 387 3.77 34.33 16.85
N VAL A 388 2.48 34.23 16.58
CA VAL A 388 1.92 34.57 15.27
C VAL A 388 0.90 35.69 15.43
N THR A 389 0.88 36.59 14.44
CA THR A 389 -0.15 37.61 14.30
C THR A 389 -1.05 37.25 13.13
N VAL A 390 -2.33 37.03 13.42
CA VAL A 390 -3.38 36.83 12.42
C VAL A 390 -4.51 37.82 12.66
N GLY A 391 -4.91 38.54 11.62
CA GLY A 391 -5.82 39.68 11.74
C GLY A 391 -5.32 40.68 12.80
N SER A 392 -6.17 41.00 13.79
CA SER A 392 -5.81 41.88 14.92
C SER A 392 -5.30 41.14 16.16
N ARG A 393 -5.04 39.83 16.08
CA ARG A 393 -4.70 38.98 17.23
C ARG A 393 -3.26 38.52 17.13
N THR A 394 -2.50 38.71 18.21
CA THR A 394 -1.14 38.18 18.38
C THR A 394 -1.14 37.26 19.60
N ALA A 395 -0.76 36.00 19.41
CA ALA A 395 -0.71 35.03 20.50
C ALA A 395 0.32 33.93 20.22
N PRO A 396 0.80 33.24 21.26
CA PRO A 396 1.71 32.11 21.08
C PRO A 396 1.03 30.98 20.30
N TYR A 397 1.82 30.24 19.55
CA TYR A 397 1.41 29.01 18.89
C TYR A 397 2.50 27.95 19.05
N TYR A 398 2.15 26.71 18.74
CA TYR A 398 3.09 25.61 18.62
C TYR A 398 2.94 25.03 17.22
N ASP A 399 4.05 24.70 16.58
CA ASP A 399 4.06 24.08 15.27
C ASP A 399 3.36 22.73 15.28
N TRP A 400 2.79 22.37 14.13
CA TRP A 400 2.56 20.97 13.87
C TRP A 400 3.92 20.26 13.92
N TRP A 401 3.96 19.05 14.48
CA TRP A 401 5.19 18.28 14.44
C TRP A 401 5.60 18.05 12.98
N GLY A 402 6.87 18.28 12.65
CA GLY A 402 7.33 18.26 11.27
C GLY A 402 7.10 19.57 10.49
N ALA A 403 6.59 20.65 11.10
CA ALA A 403 6.30 21.91 10.40
C ALA A 403 7.29 23.04 10.66
N GLY A 404 7.91 23.07 11.84
CA GLY A 404 8.77 24.18 12.27
C GLY A 404 10.05 24.24 11.45
N LEU A 405 10.09 25.14 10.46
CA LEU A 405 11.21 25.38 9.54
C LEU A 405 11.64 26.87 9.56
N GLU A 406 11.29 27.60 10.60
CA GLU A 406 11.54 29.04 10.71
C GLU A 406 13.03 29.40 10.73
N ASP A 407 13.89 28.48 11.18
CA ASP A 407 15.35 28.66 11.20
C ASP A 407 16.06 28.01 9.98
N ALA A 408 15.32 27.27 9.15
CA ALA A 408 15.87 26.48 8.05
C ALA A 408 16.45 27.33 6.91
N GLY A 409 15.92 28.54 6.68
CA GLY A 409 16.42 29.43 5.64
C GLY A 409 17.83 29.95 5.94
N ALA A 410 18.14 30.19 7.22
CA ALA A 410 19.46 30.64 7.66
C ALA A 410 20.44 29.47 7.87
N ASN A 411 19.93 28.28 8.22
CA ASN A 411 20.73 27.09 8.42
C ASN A 411 20.10 25.86 7.71
N PRO A 412 20.21 25.78 6.37
CA PRO A 412 19.56 24.70 5.61
C PRO A 412 20.28 23.37 5.80
N THR A 413 19.59 22.27 5.52
CA THR A 413 20.20 20.93 5.39
C THR A 413 21.26 20.93 4.29
N LYS A 414 22.45 20.40 4.57
CA LYS A 414 23.63 20.52 3.67
C LYS A 414 23.92 19.21 2.94
N LEU A 415 23.30 19.02 1.78
CA LEU A 415 23.53 17.83 0.95
C LEU A 415 24.77 17.99 0.05
N THR A 416 25.50 16.90 -0.16
CA THR A 416 26.71 16.85 -1.01
C THR A 416 26.39 16.78 -2.50
N VAL A 417 25.19 16.31 -2.84
CA VAL A 417 24.67 16.24 -4.22
C VAL A 417 23.69 17.38 -4.42
N SER A 418 23.89 18.16 -5.49
CA SER A 418 23.01 19.29 -5.85
C SER A 418 21.62 18.84 -6.25
N ASN A 419 20.62 19.71 -6.07
CA ASN A 419 19.24 19.51 -6.49
C ASN A 419 18.54 18.30 -5.81
N LYS A 420 18.91 17.98 -4.57
CA LYS A 420 18.35 16.81 -3.85
C LYS A 420 17.44 17.15 -2.67
N LEU A 421 17.46 18.39 -2.21
CA LEU A 421 16.67 18.83 -1.07
C LEU A 421 15.23 19.13 -1.50
N VAL A 422 14.27 18.55 -0.79
CA VAL A 422 12.85 18.89 -0.88
C VAL A 422 12.35 19.19 0.53
N TRP A 423 11.72 20.35 0.72
CA TRP A 423 11.07 20.66 2.00
C TRP A 423 9.75 19.91 2.09
N ALA A 424 9.55 19.18 3.20
CA ALA A 424 8.40 18.31 3.40
C ALA A 424 7.59 18.62 4.66
N PRO A 425 7.16 19.89 4.89
CA PRO A 425 6.47 20.25 6.12
C PRO A 425 5.11 19.57 6.26
N HIS A 426 4.66 19.41 7.50
CA HIS A 426 3.32 18.95 7.82
C HIS A 426 2.42 20.13 8.21
N TYR A 427 1.13 20.08 7.87
CA TYR A 427 0.17 21.09 8.31
C TYR A 427 -1.23 20.50 8.40
N TYR A 428 -1.84 20.59 9.57
CA TYR A 428 -3.07 19.88 9.89
C TYR A 428 -4.26 20.81 10.14
N ASN A 429 -5.44 20.19 10.23
CA ASN A 429 -6.69 20.85 10.58
C ASN A 429 -7.11 20.55 12.03
N THR A 430 -8.29 21.04 12.42
CA THR A 430 -8.79 20.89 13.80
C THR A 430 -8.94 19.43 14.23
N GLY A 431 -9.17 18.49 13.31
CA GLY A 431 -9.28 17.07 13.64
C GLY A 431 -8.09 16.56 14.46
N VAL A 432 -6.89 17.05 14.16
CA VAL A 432 -5.67 16.72 14.92
C VAL A 432 -5.53 17.59 16.18
N TYR A 433 -5.66 18.91 16.04
CA TYR A 433 -5.62 19.82 17.18
C TYR A 433 -6.35 21.14 16.88
N PRO A 434 -7.21 21.66 17.78
CA PRO A 434 -7.89 22.93 17.60
C PRO A 434 -6.92 24.10 17.82
N ALA A 435 -6.21 24.51 16.77
CA ALA A 435 -5.33 25.67 16.83
C ALA A 435 -6.14 26.98 16.87
N TRP A 436 -5.82 27.88 17.81
CA TRP A 436 -6.62 29.08 18.07
C TRP A 436 -6.78 30.01 16.86
N TYR A 437 -5.79 30.02 15.96
CA TYR A 437 -5.75 30.86 14.77
C TYR A 437 -6.73 30.40 13.68
N LEU A 438 -7.35 29.22 13.83
CA LEU A 438 -8.43 28.75 12.95
C LEU A 438 -9.82 29.28 13.37
N TYR A 439 -9.90 30.08 14.45
CA TYR A 439 -11.13 30.57 15.04
C TYR A 439 -11.12 32.08 15.27
N ALA A 440 -12.27 32.74 15.17
CA ALA A 440 -12.44 34.16 15.42
C ALA A 440 -12.22 34.49 16.90
N SER A 441 -12.70 33.61 17.78
CA SER A 441 -12.46 33.63 19.22
C SER A 441 -12.60 32.24 19.82
N THR A 442 -11.90 31.97 20.91
CA THR A 442 -11.94 30.69 21.62
C THR A 442 -12.14 30.93 23.12
N GLY A 443 -12.82 30.00 23.77
CA GLY A 443 -12.88 29.91 25.23
C GLY A 443 -11.59 29.36 25.81
N THR A 444 -11.62 29.07 27.11
CA THR A 444 -10.49 28.43 27.81
C THR A 444 -10.20 27.05 27.23
N VAL A 445 -8.92 26.73 27.04
CA VAL A 445 -8.46 25.39 26.65
C VAL A 445 -8.55 24.45 27.85
N GLY A 446 -9.32 23.37 27.72
CA GLY A 446 -9.44 22.33 28.72
C GLY A 446 -8.19 21.44 28.82
N ALA A 447 -8.16 20.56 29.82
CA ALA A 447 -7.05 19.62 29.99
C ALA A 447 -6.91 18.60 28.84
N SER A 448 -7.95 18.42 28.03
CA SER A 448 -7.92 17.61 26.82
C SER A 448 -7.42 18.35 25.59
N GLY A 449 -7.20 19.66 25.65
CA GLY A 449 -6.92 20.51 24.48
C GLY A 449 -8.16 21.11 23.81
N ALA A 450 -9.37 20.63 24.15
CA ALA A 450 -10.61 21.15 23.59
C ALA A 450 -10.95 22.54 24.14
N PHE A 451 -11.58 23.40 23.33
CA PHE A 451 -12.06 24.70 23.78
C PHE A 451 -13.36 24.58 24.56
N SER A 452 -13.58 25.43 25.58
CA SER A 452 -14.89 25.49 26.26
C SER A 452 -16.00 26.13 25.40
N SER A 453 -15.61 26.90 24.39
CA SER A 453 -16.47 27.49 23.36
C SER A 453 -15.59 28.00 22.21
N TYR A 454 -16.16 28.20 21.02
CA TYR A 454 -15.45 28.78 19.89
C TYR A 454 -16.40 29.57 18.98
N VAL A 455 -15.82 30.42 18.14
CA VAL A 455 -16.52 31.10 17.04
C VAL A 455 -15.73 30.86 15.77
N GLU A 456 -16.38 30.28 14.76
CA GLU A 456 -15.75 29.97 13.47
C GLU A 456 -15.56 31.23 12.62
N LEU A 457 -14.39 31.34 12.01
CA LEU A 457 -14.05 32.37 11.03
C LEU A 457 -14.93 32.26 9.77
N ASP A 458 -15.05 33.36 9.04
CA ASP A 458 -15.49 33.30 7.64
C ASP A 458 -14.36 32.78 6.73
N ASP A 459 -14.68 32.61 5.46
CA ASP A 459 -13.80 32.01 4.46
C ASP A 459 -12.57 32.88 4.14
N GLU A 460 -12.72 34.21 4.18
CA GLU A 460 -11.63 35.13 3.86
C GLU A 460 -10.61 35.16 5.00
N GLU A 461 -11.09 35.30 6.23
CA GLU A 461 -10.23 35.32 7.41
C GLU A 461 -9.56 33.96 7.65
N LEU A 462 -10.29 32.84 7.52
CA LEU A 462 -9.71 31.50 7.71
C LEU A 462 -8.62 31.24 6.67
N ARG A 463 -8.87 31.55 5.39
CA ARG A 463 -7.87 31.41 4.32
C ARG A 463 -6.63 32.26 4.63
N SER A 464 -6.82 33.52 5.03
CA SER A 464 -5.71 34.42 5.37
C SER A 464 -4.89 33.89 6.55
N ASN A 465 -5.54 33.28 7.55
CA ASN A 465 -4.86 32.74 8.71
C ASN A 465 -4.08 31.47 8.38
N VAL A 466 -4.64 30.59 7.55
CA VAL A 466 -3.93 29.42 7.01
C VAL A 466 -2.70 29.85 6.21
N GLU A 467 -2.86 30.81 5.28
CA GLU A 467 -1.74 31.34 4.50
C GLU A 467 -0.64 31.95 5.39
N THR A 468 -1.02 32.79 6.34
CA THR A 468 -0.07 33.47 7.26
C THR A 468 0.70 32.48 8.12
N THR A 469 0.01 31.47 8.67
CA THR A 469 0.66 30.48 9.54
C THR A 469 1.53 29.52 8.74
N MET A 470 1.09 29.05 7.57
CA MET A 470 1.94 28.25 6.69
C MET A 470 3.19 29.01 6.26
N ASP A 471 3.07 30.30 5.89
CA ASP A 471 4.22 31.12 5.47
C ASP A 471 5.24 31.29 6.59
N ILE A 472 4.78 31.60 7.80
CA ILE A 472 5.65 31.74 8.98
C ILE A 472 6.35 30.43 9.32
N MET A 473 5.62 29.32 9.36
CA MET A 473 6.17 28.02 9.74
C MET A 473 7.21 27.51 8.71
N PHE A 474 6.92 27.66 7.42
CA PHE A 474 7.76 27.08 6.36
C PHE A 474 7.68 27.76 5.00
N GLY A 475 6.55 28.37 4.62
CA GLY A 475 6.30 28.85 3.25
C GLY A 475 7.29 29.92 2.78
N TYR A 476 7.81 30.74 3.70
CA TYR A 476 8.82 31.76 3.41
C TYR A 476 10.09 31.18 2.74
N LEU A 477 10.39 29.89 2.96
CA LEU A 477 11.56 29.21 2.40
C LEU A 477 11.60 29.25 0.88
N LEU A 478 10.44 29.26 0.21
CA LEU A 478 10.38 29.38 -1.25
C LEU A 478 10.91 30.74 -1.75
N GLY A 479 10.88 31.78 -0.91
CA GLY A 479 11.51 33.07 -1.17
C GLY A 479 13.00 33.13 -0.82
N VAL A 480 13.48 32.22 0.03
CA VAL A 480 14.90 32.13 0.44
C VAL A 480 15.71 31.29 -0.54
N ASP A 481 15.18 30.13 -0.92
CA ASP A 481 15.76 29.25 -1.93
C ASP A 481 14.70 28.90 -2.99
N THR A 482 14.84 29.53 -4.15
CA THR A 482 13.95 29.30 -5.30
C THR A 482 14.22 27.96 -6.01
N ASN A 483 15.28 27.24 -5.64
CA ASN A 483 15.64 25.98 -6.28
C ASN A 483 14.96 24.78 -5.62
N SER A 484 14.97 24.70 -4.28
CA SER A 484 14.35 23.59 -3.55
C SER A 484 12.83 23.60 -3.68
N ALA A 485 12.27 22.47 -4.12
CA ALA A 485 10.85 22.22 -4.12
C ALA A 485 10.29 22.09 -2.70
N MET A 486 9.01 22.39 -2.56
CA MET A 486 8.23 22.11 -1.36
C MET A 486 7.07 21.18 -1.71
N VAL A 487 6.91 20.13 -0.92
CA VAL A 487 5.85 19.13 -1.05
C VAL A 487 5.27 18.90 0.33
N MET A 488 3.98 19.08 0.55
CA MET A 488 3.41 18.81 1.89
C MET A 488 3.58 17.33 2.24
N GLY A 489 4.31 17.01 3.31
CA GLY A 489 4.59 15.62 3.73
C GLY A 489 3.36 14.93 4.30
N GLU A 490 2.57 15.68 5.08
CA GLU A 490 1.25 15.30 5.55
C GLU A 490 0.39 16.56 5.68
N PHE A 491 -0.86 16.47 5.23
CA PHE A 491 -1.88 17.47 5.48
C PHE A 491 -3.27 16.82 5.39
N ALA A 492 -4.32 17.61 5.60
CA ALA A 492 -5.70 17.14 5.74
C ALA A 492 -5.93 16.40 7.07
N GLY A 493 -6.82 15.42 7.07
CA GLY A 493 -7.26 14.72 8.26
C GLY A 493 -8.75 14.40 8.17
N LEU A 494 -9.46 14.54 9.28
CA LEU A 494 -10.92 14.55 9.30
C LEU A 494 -11.45 15.59 8.29
N TYR A 495 -12.42 15.20 7.45
CA TYR A 495 -12.86 16.01 6.31
C TYR A 495 -14.38 15.95 6.08
N ALA A 496 -14.91 14.80 5.67
CA ALA A 496 -16.34 14.61 5.40
C ALA A 496 -17.16 14.52 6.69
N LYS A 497 -16.55 14.06 7.79
CA LYS A 497 -17.20 13.92 9.09
C LYS A 497 -17.16 15.20 9.94
N ASP A 498 -16.75 16.34 9.36
CA ASP A 498 -16.62 17.61 10.08
C ASP A 498 -17.96 18.07 10.69
N ALA A 499 -18.01 18.13 12.02
CA ALA A 499 -19.19 18.49 12.80
C ALA A 499 -19.29 20.00 13.07
N HIS A 500 -18.35 20.82 12.61
CA HIS A 500 -18.43 22.26 12.78
C HIS A 500 -19.58 22.86 11.93
N PRO A 501 -20.39 23.80 12.46
CA PRO A 501 -21.47 24.43 11.71
C PRO A 501 -21.07 25.06 10.38
N LYS A 502 -19.89 25.71 10.29
CA LYS A 502 -19.33 26.24 9.03
C LYS A 502 -18.30 25.29 8.40
N LEU A 503 -18.14 24.07 8.88
CA LEU A 503 -17.16 23.11 8.35
C LEU A 503 -15.70 23.62 8.42
N THR A 504 -15.28 24.22 9.54
CA THR A 504 -13.91 24.76 9.71
C THR A 504 -12.80 23.72 9.50
N THR A 505 -12.98 22.46 9.89
CA THR A 505 -11.97 21.39 9.67
C THR A 505 -11.78 21.12 8.18
N LYS A 506 -12.89 20.96 7.46
CA LYS A 506 -12.91 20.77 6.01
C LYS A 506 -12.32 21.99 5.29
N ARG A 507 -12.83 23.20 5.59
CA ARG A 507 -12.37 24.45 4.96
C ARG A 507 -10.89 24.73 5.21
N THR A 508 -10.36 24.40 6.39
CA THR A 508 -8.92 24.52 6.66
C THR A 508 -8.11 23.69 5.66
N THR A 509 -8.54 22.45 5.40
CA THR A 509 -7.89 21.58 4.40
C THR A 509 -8.01 22.16 2.99
N ASP A 510 -9.19 22.65 2.62
CA ASP A 510 -9.41 23.27 1.31
C ASP A 510 -8.47 24.48 1.11
N TYR A 511 -8.35 25.35 2.12
CA TYR A 511 -7.47 26.51 2.05
C TYR A 511 -5.99 26.16 2.13
N THR A 512 -5.60 25.08 2.80
CA THR A 512 -4.23 24.54 2.70
C THR A 512 -3.91 24.20 1.24
N ILE A 513 -4.81 23.51 0.53
CA ILE A 513 -4.62 23.21 -0.90
C ILE A 513 -4.57 24.50 -1.73
N GLU A 514 -5.48 25.45 -1.52
CA GLU A 514 -5.48 26.73 -2.23
C GLU A 514 -4.14 27.48 -2.03
N VAL A 515 -3.62 27.52 -0.80
CA VAL A 515 -2.33 28.16 -0.48
C VAL A 515 -1.18 27.43 -1.17
N MET A 516 -1.15 26.09 -1.15
CA MET A 516 -0.13 25.29 -1.85
C MET A 516 -0.11 25.61 -3.35
N LEU A 517 -1.28 25.65 -3.99
CA LEU A 517 -1.42 25.93 -5.42
C LEU A 517 -1.00 27.38 -5.73
N LYS A 518 -1.43 28.34 -4.92
CA LYS A 518 -1.09 29.77 -5.06
C LYS A 518 0.43 30.00 -4.93
N ALA A 519 1.07 29.34 -3.98
CA ALA A 519 2.49 29.48 -3.72
C ALA A 519 3.37 28.63 -4.67
N GLY A 520 2.77 27.77 -5.49
CA GLY A 520 3.47 26.96 -6.49
C GLY A 520 4.21 25.76 -5.90
N TYR A 521 3.69 25.15 -4.84
CA TYR A 521 4.26 23.94 -4.26
C TYR A 521 4.26 22.81 -5.29
N ALA A 522 5.25 21.92 -5.23
CA ALA A 522 5.38 20.81 -6.16
C ALA A 522 4.38 19.67 -5.90
N GLY A 523 3.56 19.77 -4.86
CA GLY A 523 2.49 18.83 -4.56
C GLY A 523 2.31 18.57 -3.07
N GLY A 524 1.71 17.44 -2.73
CA GLY A 524 1.59 16.99 -1.35
C GLY A 524 0.99 15.60 -1.19
N TYR A 525 1.09 15.07 0.03
CA TYR A 525 0.53 13.79 0.44
C TYR A 525 -0.57 13.99 1.47
N MET A 526 -1.81 13.70 1.09
CA MET A 526 -2.92 13.78 2.03
C MET A 526 -2.85 12.63 3.05
N TRP A 527 -3.14 12.94 4.32
CA TRP A 527 -3.23 11.97 5.40
C TRP A 527 -4.71 11.68 5.71
N SER A 528 -5.25 10.49 5.38
CA SER A 528 -4.59 9.34 4.74
C SER A 528 -5.52 8.51 3.86
N LEU A 529 -4.96 7.55 3.11
CA LEU A 529 -5.72 6.55 2.36
C LEU A 529 -6.58 5.69 3.31
N ASN A 530 -6.01 5.34 4.46
CA ASN A 530 -6.55 4.40 5.42
C ASN A 530 -7.75 4.99 6.20
N PRO A 531 -8.88 4.26 6.31
CA PRO A 531 -10.00 4.65 7.17
C PRO A 531 -9.66 4.65 8.66
N GLU A 532 -8.67 3.86 9.10
CA GLU A 532 -8.34 3.68 10.52
C GLU A 532 -7.61 4.87 11.15
N SER A 533 -7.36 5.94 10.39
CA SER A 533 -6.69 7.13 10.91
C SER A 533 -7.56 7.83 11.93
N ALA A 534 -7.05 8.00 13.17
CA ALA A 534 -7.84 8.55 14.26
C ALA A 534 -7.49 10.01 14.61
N TYR A 535 -8.52 10.83 14.75
CA TYR A 535 -8.52 12.24 15.08
C TYR A 535 -9.19 12.49 16.43
N GLN A 536 -8.79 13.56 17.13
CA GLN A 536 -9.13 13.75 18.54
C GLN A 536 -10.20 14.80 18.80
N TYR A 537 -10.51 15.63 17.80
CA TYR A 537 -11.42 16.76 17.98
C TYR A 537 -12.43 16.83 16.86
N ASN A 538 -13.72 16.82 17.21
CA ASN A 538 -14.80 17.05 16.28
C ASN A 538 -16.11 17.43 16.99
N PRO A 539 -16.48 18.73 17.05
CA PRO A 539 -15.71 19.90 16.63
C PRO A 539 -14.69 20.33 17.70
N ALA A 540 -14.18 21.58 17.65
CA ALA A 540 -13.09 22.08 18.50
C ALA A 540 -13.33 22.02 20.02
N ASP A 541 -14.59 21.92 20.46
CA ASP A 541 -14.99 21.82 21.87
C ASP A 541 -15.21 20.37 22.33
N THR A 542 -15.10 19.41 21.42
CA THR A 542 -15.46 18.01 21.66
C THR A 542 -14.24 17.13 21.43
N TYR A 543 -13.63 16.68 22.52
CA TYR A 543 -12.56 15.70 22.50
C TYR A 543 -13.15 14.27 22.42
N GLY A 544 -12.60 13.44 21.54
CA GLY A 544 -13.03 12.06 21.35
C GLY A 544 -12.06 11.27 20.47
N THR A 545 -12.54 10.18 19.87
CA THR A 545 -11.83 9.44 18.82
C THR A 545 -12.73 9.37 17.61
N PHE A 546 -12.28 9.94 16.50
CA PHE A 546 -13.02 9.99 15.24
C PHE A 546 -12.12 9.42 14.14
N THR A 547 -12.58 8.43 13.41
CA THR A 547 -11.79 7.83 12.33
C THR A 547 -12.26 8.29 10.96
N GLU A 548 -11.34 8.58 10.06
CA GLU A 548 -11.64 8.91 8.67
C GLU A 548 -10.43 8.70 7.77
N GLY A 549 -10.68 8.31 6.52
CA GLY A 549 -9.70 8.22 5.46
C GLY A 549 -10.33 8.47 4.10
N LEU A 550 -9.51 8.37 3.06
CA LEU A 550 -9.96 8.46 1.67
C LEU A 550 -10.84 7.26 1.28
N LEU A 551 -10.60 6.10 1.89
CA LEU A 551 -11.48 4.94 1.84
C LEU A 551 -12.31 4.85 3.13
N GLU A 552 -13.48 4.21 3.04
CA GLU A 552 -14.30 3.82 4.18
C GLU A 552 -13.79 2.50 4.79
N ASP A 553 -14.31 2.12 5.97
CA ASP A 553 -13.85 0.96 6.78
C ASP A 553 -13.84 -0.39 6.04
N ASP A 554 -14.59 -0.51 4.94
CA ASP A 554 -14.64 -1.72 4.11
C ASP A 554 -13.44 -1.86 3.16
N TRP A 555 -12.62 -0.81 3.00
CA TRP A 555 -11.51 -0.72 2.02
C TRP A 555 -11.92 -0.87 0.55
N LEU A 556 -13.23 -0.82 0.26
CA LEU A 556 -13.81 -0.98 -1.08
C LEU A 556 -14.67 0.21 -1.49
N THR A 557 -15.12 1.02 -0.54
CA THR A 557 -15.93 2.20 -0.79
C THR A 557 -15.08 3.46 -0.60
N PRO A 558 -14.95 4.33 -1.61
CA PRO A 558 -14.31 5.63 -1.41
C PRO A 558 -15.21 6.56 -0.59
N ASN A 559 -14.59 7.29 0.34
CA ASN A 559 -15.21 8.46 0.95
C ASN A 559 -15.37 9.55 -0.11
N LYS A 560 -16.55 9.64 -0.71
CA LYS A 560 -16.80 10.49 -1.89
C LYS A 560 -16.53 11.97 -1.62
N VAL A 561 -16.95 12.47 -0.45
CA VAL A 561 -16.77 13.89 -0.10
C VAL A 561 -15.28 14.21 0.05
N PHE A 562 -14.51 13.32 0.69
CA PHE A 562 -13.08 13.50 0.83
C PHE A 562 -12.34 13.37 -0.52
N LEU A 563 -12.71 12.37 -1.33
CA LEU A 563 -12.14 12.17 -2.67
C LEU A 563 -12.40 13.35 -3.61
N GLU A 564 -13.62 13.90 -3.59
CA GLU A 564 -13.99 15.12 -4.34
C GLU A 564 -13.21 16.34 -3.85
N GLY A 565 -13.03 16.50 -2.53
CA GLY A 565 -12.19 17.55 -1.96
C GLY A 565 -10.75 17.48 -2.44
N MET A 566 -10.15 16.28 -2.42
CA MET A 566 -8.78 16.07 -2.88
C MET A 566 -8.63 16.16 -4.40
N ALA A 567 -9.72 16.28 -5.16
CA ALA A 567 -9.67 16.55 -6.60
C ALA A 567 -9.10 17.95 -6.89
N ALA A 568 -9.10 18.89 -5.94
CA ALA A 568 -8.45 20.19 -6.08
C ALA A 568 -6.93 20.06 -6.35
N LEU A 569 -6.28 18.99 -5.86
CA LEU A 569 -4.87 18.70 -6.16
C LEU A 569 -4.64 18.35 -7.64
N ASN A 570 -5.70 18.14 -8.44
CA ASN A 570 -5.55 17.94 -9.88
C ASN A 570 -4.96 19.18 -10.59
N ASP A 571 -5.03 20.34 -9.95
CA ASP A 571 -4.52 21.61 -10.47
C ASP A 571 -3.05 21.86 -10.06
N VAL A 572 -2.41 20.93 -9.34
CA VAL A 572 -0.96 20.97 -9.07
C VAL A 572 -0.22 21.04 -10.41
N LYS A 573 0.71 21.99 -10.49
CA LYS A 573 1.50 22.22 -11.70
C LYS A 573 2.22 20.94 -12.13
N ASP A 574 2.19 20.66 -13.43
CA ASP A 574 2.84 19.48 -14.01
C ASP A 574 2.35 18.14 -13.42
N LEU A 575 1.14 18.08 -12.86
CA LEU A 575 0.57 16.80 -12.41
C LEU A 575 0.39 15.84 -13.60
N LYS A 576 1.12 14.74 -13.55
CA LYS A 576 1.08 13.64 -14.52
C LYS A 576 1.62 12.36 -13.86
N MET A 577 1.31 11.20 -14.41
CA MET A 577 1.97 9.96 -13.97
C MET A 577 3.47 10.04 -14.21
N PHE A 578 4.25 9.47 -13.29
CA PHE A 578 5.72 9.56 -13.37
C PHE A 578 6.25 8.79 -14.59
N PRO A 579 7.25 9.35 -15.30
CA PRO A 579 7.75 8.74 -16.53
C PRO A 579 8.55 7.47 -16.23
N CYS A 580 8.22 6.39 -16.92
CA CYS A 580 9.10 5.24 -17.10
C CYS A 580 9.96 5.51 -18.35
N PHE A 581 11.24 5.83 -18.15
CA PHE A 581 12.16 6.00 -19.27
C PHE A 581 12.67 4.61 -19.71
N PRO A 582 12.63 4.26 -21.00
CA PRO A 582 13.07 2.95 -21.45
C PRO A 582 14.58 2.77 -21.22
N GLN A 583 14.98 1.60 -20.71
CA GLN A 583 16.39 1.22 -20.65
C GLN A 583 16.98 1.13 -22.05
N GLU A 584 18.18 1.69 -22.25
CA GLU A 584 18.95 1.44 -23.46
C GLU A 584 19.36 -0.04 -23.50
N VAL A 585 18.75 -0.81 -24.41
CA VAL A 585 19.20 -2.17 -24.68
C VAL A 585 20.54 -2.07 -25.41
N SER A 586 21.62 -2.48 -24.75
CA SER A 586 22.91 -2.56 -25.45
C SER A 586 22.75 -3.53 -26.62
N SER A 587 22.92 -3.03 -27.84
CA SER A 587 22.95 -3.88 -29.02
C SER A 587 24.15 -4.80 -28.87
N SER A 588 23.91 -6.05 -28.46
CA SER A 588 24.92 -7.09 -28.58
C SER A 588 25.23 -7.20 -30.07
N SER A 589 26.43 -6.75 -30.43
CA SER A 589 26.99 -6.92 -31.76
C SER A 589 26.93 -8.39 -32.10
N SER A 590 25.96 -8.78 -32.93
CA SER A 590 25.97 -10.04 -33.63
C SER A 590 27.15 -10.02 -34.60
N SER A 591 28.31 -10.45 -34.12
CA SER A 591 29.44 -10.82 -34.97
C SER A 591 29.03 -12.10 -35.72
N GLY A 592 28.46 -11.92 -36.91
CA GLY A 592 28.32 -12.95 -37.94
C GLY A 592 29.55 -13.02 -38.81
#